data_AF-A0A3B0S350-F1
#
_entry.id   AF-A0A3B0S350-F1
#
_cell.length_a   1.000
_cell.length_b   1.000
_cell.length_c   1.000
_cell.angle_alpha   90.00
_cell.angle_beta   90.00
_cell.angle_gamma   90.00
#
_symmetry.space_group_name_H-M   'P 1'
#
loop_
_entity.id
_entity.type
_entity.pdbx_description
1 polymer ?
#
loop_
_entity_poly.entity_id
_entity_poly.type
_entity_poly.pdbx_seq_one_letter_code
_entity_poly.pdbx_strand_id
1 'polypeptide(L)' 'MTRAAFLGLGVMGYPMAGWLSKNDFEVAVYNRT' A
#
# COMPACT_ATOMS: atom_id res chain seq x y z
N MET A 1 -10.18 7.30 9.61
CA MET A 1 -9.21 7.08 8.53
C MET A 1 -8.29 5.95 8.96
N THR A 2 -8.32 4.82 8.26
CA THR A 2 -7.53 3.64 8.62
C THR A 2 -6.21 3.68 7.87
N ARG A 3 -5.09 3.54 8.60
CA ARG A 3 -3.74 3.61 8.03
C ARG A 3 -3.23 2.20 7.72
N ALA A 4 -2.70 2.00 6.52
CA ALA A 4 -2.11 0.74 6.09
C ALA A 4 -0.68 0.98 5.59
N ALA A 5 0.27 0.15 6.02
CA ALA A 5 1.66 0.26 5.61
C ALA A 5 2.09 -0.99 4.83
N PHE A 6 2.71 -0.79 3.68
CA PHE A 6 3.32 -1.84 2.86
C PHE A 6 4.84 -1.72 2.92
N LEU A 7 5.49 -2.77 3.41
CA LEU A 7 6.94 -2.91 3.40
C LEU A 7 7.31 -3.89 2.29
N GLY A 8 7.69 -3.35 1.13
CA GLY A 8 7.92 -4.12 -0.08
C GLY A 8 6.69 -4.23 -0.98
N LEU A 9 6.82 -3.75 -2.20
CA LEU A 9 5.86 -3.96 -3.28
C LEU A 9 6.32 -5.09 -4.19
N GLY A 10 6.00 -6.33 -3.81
CA GLY A 10 6.04 -7.47 -4.73
C GLY A 10 4.89 -7.41 -5.75
N VAL A 11 4.73 -8.49 -6.53
CA VAL A 11 3.67 -8.60 -7.56
C VAL A 11 2.27 -8.28 -7.02
N MET A 12 1.96 -8.71 -5.79
CA MET A 12 0.67 -8.42 -5.16
C MET A 12 0.63 -7.13 -4.34
N GLY A 13 1.78 -6.63 -3.87
CA GLY A 13 1.81 -5.44 -3.01
C GLY A 13 1.33 -4.20 -3.75
N TYR A 14 1.75 -4.02 -5.01
CA TYR A 14 1.39 -2.86 -5.83
C TYR A 14 -0.13 -2.74 -6.10
N PRO A 15 -0.82 -3.76 -6.64
CA PRO A 15 -2.26 -3.67 -6.86
C PRO A 15 -3.07 -3.55 -5.56
N MET A 16 -2.60 -4.14 -4.46
CA MET A 16 -3.28 -4.06 -3.17
C MET A 16 -3.16 -2.67 -2.53
N ALA A 17 -1.97 -2.07 -2.55
CA ALA A 17 -1.75 -0.69 -2.09
C ALA A 17 -2.58 0.31 -2.91
N GLY A 18 -2.63 0.13 -4.23
CA GLY A 18 -3.43 0.97 -5.12
C GLY A 18 -4.95 0.79 -4.92
N TRP A 19 -5.41 -0.42 -4.62
CA TRP A 19 -6.81 -0.66 -4.29
C TRP A 19 -7.19 0.03 -2.96
N LEU A 20 -6.39 -0.16 -1.90
CA LEU A 20 -6.66 0.47 -0.59
C LEU A 20 -6.61 2.00 -0.67
N SER A 21 -5.65 2.56 -1.41
CA SER A 21 -5.55 4.02 -1.61
C SER A 21 -6.79 4.63 -2.28
N LYS A 22 -7.55 3.84 -3.05
CA LYS A 22 -8.81 4.27 -3.69
C LYS A 22 -10.04 4.09 -2.79
N ASN A 23 -9.93 3.32 -1.72
CA ASN A 23 -11.04 2.96 -0.83
C ASN A 23 -10.91 3.65 0.55
N ASP A 24 -10.46 4.90 0.58
CA ASP A 24 -10.36 5.74 1.79
C ASP A 24 -9.37 5.25 2.88
N PHE A 25 -8.38 4.44 2.49
CA PHE A 25 -7.25 4.11 3.35
C PHE A 25 -6.07 5.06 3.12
N GLU A 26 -5.43 5.48 4.21
CA GLU A 26 -4.16 6.20 4.15
C GLU A 26 -3.04 5.16 4.01
N VAL A 27 -2.48 5.04 2.81
CA VAL A 27 -1.48 4.02 2.49
C VAL A 27 -0.08 4.61 2.51
N ALA A 28 0.81 4.01 3.30
CA ALA A 28 2.25 4.30 3.29
C ALA A 28 3.00 3.12 2.69
N VAL A 29 3.97 3.38 1.82
CA VAL A 29 4.78 2.34 1.16
C VAL A 29 6.25 2.61 1.38
N TYR A 30 7.00 1.57 1.73
CA TYR A 30 8.46 1.61 1.77
C TYR A 30 9.06 0.38 1.09
N ASN A 31 9.94 0.61 0.13
CA ASN A 31 10.82 -0.39 -0.44
C ASN A 31 12.27 -0.04 -0.09
N ARG A 32 13.09 -1.05 0.17
CA ARG A 32 14.53 -0.87 0.46
C ARG A 32 15.33 -0.47 -0.78
N THR A 33 14.78 -0.69 -1.97
CA THR A 33 15.33 -0.37 -3.29
C THR A 33 14.57 0.76 -3.93
#